data_AF-A0A0C3AMG7-F1
#
_entry.id   AF-A0A0C3AMG7-F1
#
_cell.length_a   1.000
_cell.length_b   1.000
_cell.length_c   1.000
_cell.angle_alpha   90.00
_cell.angle_beta   90.00
_cell.angle_gamma   90.00
#
_symmetry.space_group_name_H-M   'P 1'
#
loop_
_entity.id
_entity.type
_entity.pdbx_description
1 polymer ?
#
loop_
_entity_poly.entity_id
_entity_poly.type
_entity_poly.pdbx_seq_one_letter_code
_entity_poly.pdbx_strand_id
1 'polypeptide(L)' 'ARFSLTSAQVFSRSDHVTDSEQFYNSILELLDDPDEKEEVMQLLTWWNRQIFPLYTDVERLPSMDSALARIRQRRAELR' A
#
# COMPACT_ATOMS: atom_id res chain seq x y z
N ALA A 1 -26.55 2.12 -4.27
CA ALA A 1 -25.92 1.91 -5.60
C ALA A 1 -24.75 0.96 -5.41
N ARG A 2 -24.56 -0.03 -6.30
CA ARG A 2 -23.42 -0.96 -6.26
C ARG A 2 -22.37 -0.47 -7.25
N PHE A 3 -21.19 -0.10 -6.76
CA PHE A 3 -20.06 0.26 -7.61
C PHE A 3 -19.65 -0.96 -8.45
N SER A 4 -19.61 -0.81 -9.78
CA SER A 4 -19.16 -1.86 -10.71
C SER A 4 -18.16 -1.29 -11.70
N LEU A 5 -16.98 -1.90 -11.78
CA LEU A 5 -15.89 -1.53 -12.69
C LEU A 5 -16.26 -1.70 -14.19
N THR A 6 -17.37 -2.36 -14.50
CA THR A 6 -17.88 -2.51 -15.88
C THR A 6 -18.66 -1.28 -16.38
N SER A 7 -18.93 -0.30 -15.52
CA SER A 7 -19.64 0.94 -15.88
C SER A 7 -18.66 2.03 -16.31
N ALA A 8 -17.76 1.74 -17.26
CA ALA A 8 -16.71 2.66 -17.71
C ALA A 8 -17.27 4.03 -18.20
N GLN A 9 -18.53 4.05 -18.65
CA GLN A 9 -19.22 5.26 -19.10
C GLN A 9 -19.58 6.24 -17.95
N VAL A 10 -19.55 5.75 -16.70
CA VAL A 10 -19.72 6.54 -15.46
C VAL A 10 -18.36 7.06 -14.96
N PHE A 11 -17.26 6.46 -15.40
CA PHE A 11 -15.89 6.87 -15.07
C PHE A 11 -15.30 7.70 -16.21
N SER A 12 -15.83 8.90 -16.40
CA SER A 12 -15.24 9.91 -17.26
C SER A 12 -14.61 10.99 -16.38
N ARG A 13 -13.39 11.43 -16.70
CA ARG A 13 -12.73 12.57 -16.01
C ARG A 13 -13.57 13.86 -16.11
N SER A 14 -14.38 13.96 -17.15
CA SER A 14 -15.32 15.05 -17.42
C SER A 14 -16.73 14.82 -16.85
N ASP A 15 -16.97 13.69 -16.17
CA ASP A 15 -18.28 13.43 -15.57
C ASP A 15 -18.38 14.07 -14.18
N HIS A 16 -18.97 15.27 -14.14
CA HIS A 16 -19.28 15.98 -12.91
C HIS A 16 -20.49 15.41 -12.15
N VAL A 17 -21.24 14.44 -12.72
CA VAL A 17 -22.39 13.83 -12.04
C VAL A 17 -21.92 12.87 -10.95
N THR A 18 -20.82 12.16 -11.18
CA THR A 18 -20.30 11.15 -10.25
C THR A 18 -19.08 11.64 -9.45
N ASP A 19 -18.51 12.79 -9.82
CA ASP A 19 -17.31 13.42 -9.23
C ASP A 19 -16.25 12.42 -8.76
N SER A 20 -15.98 11.45 -9.64
CA SER A 20 -15.12 10.31 -9.30
C SER A 20 -13.68 10.74 -9.02
N GLU A 21 -13.21 11.80 -9.67
CA GLU A 21 -11.89 12.39 -9.43
C GLU A 21 -11.77 12.90 -7.99
N GLN A 22 -12.71 13.72 -7.53
CA GLN A 22 -12.71 14.21 -6.15
C GLN A 22 -12.86 13.07 -5.14
N PHE A 23 -13.73 12.08 -5.43
CA PHE A 23 -13.90 10.93 -4.56
C PHE A 23 -12.60 10.14 -4.37
N TYR A 24 -11.92 9.77 -5.46
CA TYR A 24 -10.65 9.04 -5.35
C TYR A 24 -9.53 9.88 -4.75
N ASN A 25 -9.47 11.18 -5.04
CA ASN A 25 -8.51 12.07 -4.39
C ASN A 25 -8.75 12.14 -2.87
N SER A 26 -10.00 12.21 -2.42
CA SER A 26 -10.32 12.20 -0.98
C SER A 26 -9.94 10.89 -0.29
N ILE A 27 -10.04 9.76 -1.01
CA ILE A 27 -9.54 8.47 -0.49
C ILE A 27 -8.02 8.51 -0.36
N LEU A 28 -7.30 9.06 -1.34
CA LEU A 28 -5.83 9.17 -1.25
C LEU A 28 -5.42 10.05 -0.07
N GLU A 29 -6.07 11.20 0.11
CA GLU A 29 -5.84 12.08 1.25
C GLU A 29 -6.06 11.35 2.58
N LEU A 30 -7.13 10.56 2.71
CA LEU A 30 -7.42 9.76 3.90
C LEU A 30 -6.35 8.69 4.15
N LEU A 31 -5.89 8.01 3.09
CA LEU A 31 -4.89 6.94 3.20
C LEU A 31 -3.50 7.48 3.55
N ASP A 32 -3.21 8.75 3.24
CA ASP A 32 -1.96 9.44 3.57
C ASP A 32 -2.02 10.20 4.90
N ASP A 33 -3.20 10.27 5.56
CA ASP A 33 -3.37 10.95 6.83
C ASP A 33 -2.55 10.26 7.94
N PRO A 34 -1.64 10.98 8.63
CA PRO A 34 -0.84 10.40 9.70
C PRO A 34 -1.67 9.86 10.86
N ASP A 35 -2.88 10.37 11.09
CA ASP A 35 -3.77 9.92 12.17
C ASP A 35 -4.42 8.57 11.82
N GLU A 36 -4.56 8.23 10.54
CA GLU A 36 -5.15 6.97 10.04
C GLU A 36 -4.10 5.88 9.75
N LYS A 37 -2.83 6.17 10.06
CA LYS A 37 -1.69 5.32 9.67
C LYS A 37 -1.79 3.89 10.20
N GLU A 38 -2.34 3.69 11.40
CA GLU A 38 -2.46 2.36 11.99
C GLU A 38 -3.45 1.49 11.21
N GLU A 39 -4.62 2.04 10.91
CA GLU A 39 -5.70 1.45 10.14
C GLU A 39 -5.24 1.15 8.71
N VAL A 40 -4.55 2.10 8.07
CA VAL A 40 -3.97 1.93 6.73
C VAL A 40 -2.95 0.80 6.71
N MET A 41 -2.09 0.71 7.73
CA MET A 41 -1.12 -0.38 7.84
C MET A 41 -1.79 -1.74 8.04
N GLN A 42 -2.87 -1.81 8.83
CA GLN A 42 -3.67 -3.03 8.98
C GLN A 42 -4.35 -3.42 7.66
N LEU A 43 -4.90 -2.45 6.93
CA LEU A 43 -5.51 -2.65 5.62
C LEU A 43 -4.51 -3.21 4.61
N LEU A 44 -3.32 -2.61 4.52
CA LEU A 44 -2.25 -3.08 3.64
C LEU A 44 -1.79 -4.49 4.01
N THR A 45 -1.68 -4.78 5.30
CA THR A 45 -1.31 -6.12 5.79
C THR A 45 -2.34 -7.15 5.38
N TRP A 46 -3.62 -6.86 5.60
CA TRP A 46 -4.72 -7.74 5.18
C TRP A 46 -4.73 -7.94 3.66
N TRP A 47 -4.63 -6.85 2.89
CA TRP A 47 -4.60 -6.89 1.43
C TRP A 47 -3.44 -7.73 0.89
N ASN A 48 -2.24 -7.51 1.41
CA ASN A 48 -1.05 -8.23 0.98
C ASN A 48 -1.15 -9.74 1.26
N ARG A 49 -1.77 -10.17 2.37
CA ARG A 49 -2.05 -11.58 2.63
C ARG A 49 -2.99 -12.21 1.59
N GLN A 50 -3.92 -11.44 1.02
CA GLN A 50 -4.84 -11.96 0.01
C GLN A 50 -4.19 -12.04 -1.38
N ILE A 51 -3.43 -11.01 -1.76
CA ILE A 51 -2.89 -10.87 -3.11
C ILE A 51 -1.58 -11.64 -3.29
N PHE A 52 -0.75 -11.74 -2.25
CA PHE A 52 0.56 -12.36 -2.33
C PHE A 52 0.61 -13.66 -1.52
N PRO A 53 0.59 -14.83 -2.17
CA PRO A 53 0.54 -16.15 -1.50
C PRO A 53 1.71 -16.45 -0.55
N LEU A 54 2.82 -15.70 -0.67
CA LEU A 54 4.03 -15.83 0.15
C LEU A 54 4.23 -14.66 1.13
N TYR A 55 3.23 -13.80 1.28
CA TYR A 55 3.30 -12.72 2.25
C TYR A 55 3.21 -13.29 3.67
N THR A 56 4.26 -13.05 4.44
CA THR A 56 4.36 -13.44 5.85
C THR A 56 4.41 -12.18 6.69
N ASP A 57 3.59 -12.09 7.75
CA ASP A 57 3.59 -10.94 8.69
C ASP A 57 4.90 -10.75 9.44
N VAL A 58 5.76 -11.76 9.37
CA VAL A 58 7.11 -11.69 9.89
C VAL A 58 7.87 -10.75 8.98
N GLU A 59 8.12 -9.51 9.44
CA GLU A 59 9.30 -8.78 9.03
C GLU A 59 10.43 -9.80 9.06
N ARG A 60 10.87 -10.28 7.89
CA ARG A 60 12.00 -11.20 7.85
C ARG A 60 13.16 -10.36 8.34
N LEU A 61 13.42 -10.44 9.65
CA LEU A 61 14.66 -10.03 10.24
C LEU A 61 15.71 -10.60 9.28
N PRO A 62 16.47 -9.72 8.60
CA PRO A 62 17.44 -10.21 7.64
C PRO A 62 18.29 -11.20 8.40
N SER A 63 18.28 -12.47 7.94
CA SER A 63 19.13 -13.50 8.52
C SER A 63 20.52 -12.90 8.73
N MET A 64 21.19 -13.23 9.83
CA MET A 64 22.56 -12.78 10.11
C MET A 64 23.48 -13.02 8.89
N ASP A 65 23.17 -14.03 8.08
CA ASP A 65 23.92 -14.39 6.86
C ASP A 65 23.32 -13.83 5.56
N SER A 66 22.24 -13.06 5.63
CA SER A 66 21.62 -12.45 4.46
C SER A 66 22.58 -11.49 3.76
N ALA A 67 22.41 -11.36 2.45
CA ALA A 67 23.17 -10.39 1.66
C ALA A 67 23.09 -8.97 2.25
N LEU A 68 21.92 -8.58 2.78
CA LEU A 68 21.72 -7.28 3.42
C LEU A 68 22.54 -7.11 4.70
N ALA A 69 22.58 -8.14 5.56
CA ALA A 69 23.39 -8.13 6.78
C ALA A 69 24.88 -7.97 6.45
N ARG A 70 25.38 -8.73 5.47
CA ARG A 70 26.78 -8.63 5.01
C ARG A 70 27.13 -7.27 4.39
N ILE A 71 26.21 -6.67 3.62
CA ILE A 71 26.39 -5.32 3.07
C ILE A 71 26.47 -4.27 4.19
N ARG A 72 25.60 -4.36 5.20
CA ARG A 72 25.61 -3.45 6.35
C ARG A 72 26.90 -3.60 7.17
N GLN A 73 27.34 -4.83 7.44
CA GLN A 73 28.59 -5.11 8.15
C GLN A 73 29.78 -4.48 7.42
N ARG A 74 29.94 -4.74 6.12
CA ARG A 74 31.04 -4.18 5.33
C ARG A 74 31.07 -2.65 5.34
N ARG A 75 29.91 -1.99 5.39
CA ARG A 75 29.82 -0.52 5.50
C ARG A 75 30.23 0.00 6.87
N ALA A 76 30.00 -0.76 7.93
CA ALA A 76 30.44 -0.40 9.28
C ALA A 76 31.96 -0.54 9.45
N GLU A 77 32.58 -1.54 8.81
CA GLU A 77 34.04 -1.77 8.82
C GLU A 77 34.84 -0.71 8.05
N LEU A 78 34.18 0.04 7.14
CA LEU A 78 34.79 1.10 6.33
C LEU A 78 34.65 2.50 6.95
N ARG A 79 34.08 2.61 8.15
CA ARG A 79 34.02 3.85 8.96
C ARG A 79 35.15 3.86 9.99
#